data_AF-A7XZD3-F1
#
_entry.id   AF-A7XZD3-F1
#
_cell.length_a   1.000
_cell.length_b   1.000
_cell.length_c   1.000
_cell.angle_alpha   90.00
_cell.angle_beta   90.00
_cell.angle_gamma   90.00
#
_symmetry.space_group_name_H-M   'P 1'
#
loop_
_entity.id
_entity.type
_entity.pdbx_description
1 polymer ?
#
loop_
_entity_poly.entity_id
_entity_poly.type
_entity_poly.pdbx_seq_one_letter_code
_entity_poly.pdbx_strand_id
1 'polypeptide(L)' 'TAIKYMSTIAGREIIVRDTNRFHHFQDGH' A
#
# COMPACT_ATOMS: atom_id res chain seq x y z
N THR A 1 9.86 -0.69 -0.58
CA THR A 1 10.55 0.24 0.34
C THR A 1 11.00 1.57 -0.27
N ALA A 2 10.80 1.87 -1.56
CA ALA A 2 11.14 3.20 -2.11
C ALA A 2 10.28 4.35 -1.55
N ILE A 3 8.97 4.12 -1.38
CA ILE A 3 8.00 5.13 -0.92
C ILE A 3 8.35 5.69 0.48
N LYS A 4 8.86 4.83 1.37
CA LYS A 4 9.29 5.21 2.72
C LYS A 4 10.49 6.18 2.72
N TYR A 5 11.46 5.96 1.83
CA TYR A 5 12.61 6.87 1.75
C TYR A 5 12.22 8.20 1.11
N MET A 6 11.36 8.15 0.08
CA MET A 6 10.81 9.35 -0.54
C MET A 6 9.97 10.20 0.44
N SER A 7 9.16 9.57 1.31
CA SER A 7 8.38 10.29 2.34
C SER A 7 9.28 11.03 3.32
N THR A 8 10.36 10.38 3.78
CA THR A 8 11.31 10.97 4.74
C THR A 8 12.06 12.15 4.12
N ILE A 9 12.51 12.03 2.87
CA ILE A 9 13.25 13.09 2.18
C ILE A 9 12.35 14.30 1.88
N ALA A 10 11.08 14.06 1.50
CA ALA A 10 10.15 15.13 1.16
C ALA A 10 9.50 15.81 2.38
N GLY A 11 9.71 15.29 3.60
CA GLY A 11 9.10 15.82 4.83
C GLY A 11 7.58 15.75 4.83
N ARG A 12 6.98 14.83 4.07
CA ARG A 12 5.53 14.69 3.90
C ARG A 12 5.07 13.36 4.48
N GLU A 13 4.00 13.43 5.27
CA GLU A 13 3.27 12.24 5.70
C GLU A 13 2.59 11.60 4.48
N ILE A 14 2.95 10.35 4.17
CA ILE A 14 2.33 9.60 3.08
C ILE A 14 1.38 8.57 3.69
N ILE A 15 0.08 8.81 3.53
CA ILE A 15 -0.96 7.84 3.87
C ILE A 15 -1.16 6.92 2.66
N VAL A 16 -0.61 5.71 2.74
CA VAL A 16 -0.79 4.68 1.70
C VAL A 16 -2.08 3.93 1.98
N ARG A 17 -3.10 4.12 1.12
CA ARG A 17 -4.30 3.27 1.09
C ARG A 17 -4.10 2.21 0.02
N ASP A 18 -4.00 0.95 0.42
CA ASP A 18 -4.04 -0.17 -0.51
C ASP A 18 -5.50 -0.49 -0.84
N THR A 19 -5.90 -0.34 -2.11
CA THR A 19 -7.29 -0.57 -2.54
C THR A 19 -7.56 -2.05 -2.90
N ASN A 20 -6.66 -2.99 -2.64
CA ASN A 20 -6.74 -4.34 -3.24
C ASN A 20 -6.54 -5.49 -2.25
N ARG A 21 -7.20 -5.43 -1.08
CA ARG A 21 -7.40 -6.63 -0.25
C ARG A 21 -8.70 -7.39 -0.55
N PHE A 22 -9.18 -7.30 -1.79
CA PHE A 22 -10.17 -8.23 -2.35
C PHE A 22 -9.49 -9.17 -3.34
N HIS A 23 -8.48 -9.91 -2.89
CA HIS A 23 -8.23 -11.21 -3.49
C HIS A 23 -9.38 -12.11 -3.02
N HIS A 24 -10.50 -12.07 -3.75
CA HIS A 24 -11.49 -13.12 -3.67
C HIS A 24 -10.82 -14.38 -4.21
N PHE A 25 -10.06 -15.06 -3.34
CA PHE A 25 -9.56 -16.39 -3.63
C PHE A 25 -10.80 -17.27 -3.70
N GLN A 26 -11.24 -17.53 -4.94
CA GLN A 26 -12.09 -18.67 -5.27
C GLN A 26 -11.32 -19.96 -4.94
N ASP A 27 -11.26 -20.31 -3.65
CA ASP A 27 -11.58 -21.67 -3.23
C ASP A 27 -13.10 -21.66 -3.00
N GLY A 28 -13.91 -21.44 -4.03
CA GLY A 28 -14.16 -22.56 -4.92
C GLY A 28 -14.98 -23.65 -4.22
N HIS A 29 -15.86 -23.26 -3.29
CA HIS A 29 -16.91 -24.08 -2.72
C HIS A 29 -18.28 -23.68 -3.28
#